data_AF-X0WCC4-F1
#
_entry.id   AF-X0WCC4-F1
#
_cell.length_a   1.000
_cell.length_b   1.000
_cell.length_c   1.000
_cell.angle_alpha   90.00
_cell.angle_beta   90.00
_cell.angle_gamma   90.00
#
_symmetry.space_group_name_H-M   'P 1'
#
loop_
_entity.id
_entity.type
_entity.pdbx_description
1 polymer ?
#
loop_
_entity_poly.entity_id
_entity_poly.type
_entity_poly.pdbx_seq_one_letter_code
_entity_poly.pdbx_strand_id
1 'polypeptide(L)'
;MLNLDRPETQFVIHIVRQASRLVKLVQAEMISPALTKDDRSPVTVADFASQALVGKALAENFPDDPLVGEEDSTDLRSPAGQLTLEQISHFVSKFTPDATPDKVCEWIDRGAEQPAARFWTLDPIDGTKGFLRGDQYAVALALLVDGLVQVGVLGCPNLTKGYQSEVGGAGTLAVAVRGEGAWVTSLESESDTLRQAFVSNTADPAQARLLR
;
A
#
# COMPACT_ATOMS: atom_id res chain seq x y z
N MET A 1 14.76 -12.28 -15.64
CA MET A 1 15.37 -11.16 -14.88
C MET A 1 14.32 -10.07 -14.81
N LEU A 2 14.14 -9.42 -13.66
CA LEU A 2 13.17 -8.34 -13.53
C LEU A 2 13.59 -7.16 -14.39
N ASN A 3 12.73 -6.72 -15.29
CA ASN A 3 12.96 -5.53 -16.10
C ASN A 3 12.56 -4.28 -15.30
N LEU A 4 13.55 -3.66 -14.66
CA LEU A 4 13.39 -2.41 -13.92
C LEU A 4 13.33 -1.17 -14.81
N ASP A 5 13.46 -1.30 -16.13
CA ASP A 5 13.36 -0.17 -17.06
C ASP A 5 11.91 0.09 -17.49
N ARG A 6 10.96 -0.81 -17.16
CA ARG A 6 9.54 -0.59 -17.44
C ARG A 6 8.96 0.50 -16.52
N PRO A 7 8.30 1.53 -17.07
CA PRO A 7 7.68 2.59 -16.28
C PRO A 7 6.73 2.05 -15.20
N GLU A 8 5.91 1.05 -15.53
CA GLU A 8 4.95 0.47 -14.58
C GLU A 8 5.64 -0.22 -13.41
N THR A 9 6.76 -0.91 -13.67
CA THR A 9 7.53 -1.60 -12.63
C THR A 9 8.24 -0.61 -11.71
N GLN A 10 8.84 0.45 -12.25
CA GLN A 10 9.43 1.51 -11.44
C GLN A 10 8.39 2.22 -10.59
N PHE A 11 7.27 2.60 -11.22
CA PHE A 11 6.16 3.28 -10.57
C PHE A 11 5.61 2.49 -9.40
N VAL A 12 5.21 1.23 -9.62
CA VAL A 12 4.54 0.42 -8.60
C VAL A 12 5.46 0.12 -7.42
N ILE A 13 6.76 -0.13 -7.64
CA ILE A 13 7.73 -0.33 -6.56
C ILE A 13 7.87 0.95 -5.74
N HIS A 14 8.00 2.10 -6.41
CA HIS A 14 8.15 3.38 -5.74
C HIS A 14 6.90 3.75 -4.93
N ILE A 15 5.72 3.68 -5.52
CA ILE A 15 4.49 4.17 -4.88
C ILE A 15 4.04 3.25 -3.74
N VAL A 16 4.15 1.91 -3.89
CA VAL A 16 3.84 1.01 -2.77
C VAL A 16 4.81 1.19 -1.62
N ARG A 17 6.08 1.52 -1.89
CA ARG A 17 7.04 1.89 -0.82
C ARG A 17 6.56 3.10 -0.04
N GLN A 18 6.17 4.17 -0.72
CA GLN A 18 5.72 5.40 -0.08
C GLN A 18 4.41 5.18 0.68
N ALA A 19 3.42 4.52 0.05
CA ALA A 19 2.15 4.17 0.68
C ALA A 19 2.35 3.31 1.94
N SER A 20 3.22 2.30 1.88
CA SER A 20 3.52 1.45 3.04
C SER A 20 4.20 2.21 4.18
N ARG A 21 5.11 3.14 3.87
CA ARG A 21 5.71 4.03 4.87
C ARG A 21 4.67 4.95 5.50
N LEU A 22 3.72 5.47 4.71
CA LEU A 22 2.60 6.26 5.21
C LEU A 22 1.73 5.45 6.16
N VAL A 23 1.28 4.25 5.75
CA VAL A 23 0.43 3.38 6.58
C VAL A 23 1.14 2.99 7.88
N LYS A 24 2.45 2.67 7.80
CA LYS A 24 3.28 2.39 8.98
C LYS A 24 3.34 3.59 9.93
N LEU A 25 3.42 4.81 9.41
CA LEU A 25 3.41 6.03 10.20
C LEU A 25 2.06 6.25 10.90
N VAL A 26 0.94 6.05 10.18
CA VAL A 26 -0.41 6.12 10.76
C VAL A 26 -0.56 5.11 11.88
N GLN A 27 -0.13 3.86 11.68
CA GLN A 27 -0.13 2.82 12.71
C GLN A 27 0.62 3.27 13.96
N ALA A 28 1.84 3.79 13.79
CA ALA A 28 2.70 4.21 14.90
C ALA A 28 2.14 5.41 15.69
N GLU A 29 1.50 6.37 15.02
CA GLU A 29 1.00 7.59 15.66
C GLU A 29 -0.43 7.43 16.23
N MET A 30 -1.28 6.61 15.62
CA MET A 30 -2.70 6.48 16.00
C MET A 30 -3.01 5.23 16.82
N ILE A 31 -2.20 4.17 16.74
CA ILE A 31 -2.39 2.95 17.53
C ILE A 31 -1.39 2.99 18.71
N SER A 32 -1.81 3.68 19.78
CA SER A 32 -1.08 3.72 21.06
C SER A 32 -1.93 3.10 22.17
N PRO A 33 -1.34 2.33 23.11
CA PRO A 33 -2.05 1.77 24.27
C PRO A 33 -2.76 2.82 25.14
N ALA A 34 -2.35 4.10 25.03
CA ALA A 34 -2.92 5.22 25.78
C ALA A 34 -4.12 5.89 25.08
N LEU A 35 -4.39 5.60 23.81
CA LEU A 35 -5.51 6.14 23.04
C LEU A 35 -6.77 5.30 23.28
N THR A 36 -7.30 5.39 24.50
CA THR A 36 -8.70 5.09 24.80
C THR A 36 -9.45 6.40 24.85
N LYS A 37 -10.23 6.74 23.81
CA LYS A 37 -11.64 7.20 23.92
C LYS A 37 -12.19 8.09 22.81
N ASP A 38 -11.41 8.60 21.86
CA ASP A 38 -12.00 9.47 20.83
C ASP A 38 -11.85 8.90 19.41
N ASP A 39 -12.99 8.85 18.74
CA ASP A 39 -13.29 8.22 17.46
C ASP A 39 -12.38 8.59 16.29
N ARG A 40 -12.22 7.57 15.43
CA ARG A 40 -12.06 7.52 13.95
C ARG A 40 -11.03 6.46 13.64
N SER A 41 -11.51 5.34 13.06
CA SER A 41 -10.74 4.12 12.91
C SER A 41 -9.38 4.43 12.26
N PRO A 42 -8.24 4.11 12.90
CA PRO A 42 -6.91 4.33 12.31
C PRO A 42 -6.75 3.58 10.99
N VAL A 43 -7.56 2.52 10.78
CA VAL A 43 -7.73 1.82 9.51
C VAL A 43 -8.24 2.81 8.46
N THR A 44 -9.38 3.45 8.70
CA THR A 44 -9.97 4.46 7.82
C THR A 44 -8.98 5.56 7.43
N VAL A 45 -8.23 6.12 8.38
CA VAL A 45 -7.23 7.16 8.04
C VAL A 45 -6.13 6.62 7.15
N ALA A 46 -5.62 5.41 7.42
CA ALA A 46 -4.57 4.79 6.62
C ALA A 46 -5.07 4.35 5.23
N ASP A 47 -6.30 3.84 5.12
CA ASP A 47 -6.92 3.45 3.84
C ASP A 47 -7.03 4.65 2.91
N PHE A 48 -7.69 5.71 3.39
CA PHE A 48 -7.87 6.94 2.61
C PHE A 48 -6.54 7.63 2.28
N ALA A 49 -5.61 7.72 3.23
CA ALA A 49 -4.36 8.44 3.00
C ALA A 49 -3.44 7.71 2.02
N SER A 50 -3.38 6.38 2.06
CA SER A 50 -2.61 5.61 1.11
C SER A 50 -3.27 5.56 -0.28
N GLN A 51 -4.60 5.46 -0.36
CA GLN A 51 -5.32 5.58 -1.63
C GLN A 51 -5.14 6.96 -2.26
N ALA A 52 -5.21 8.05 -1.48
CA ALA A 52 -4.92 9.40 -1.96
C ALA A 52 -3.51 9.50 -2.55
N LEU A 53 -2.51 8.95 -1.87
CA LEU A 53 -1.13 8.98 -2.35
C LEU A 53 -0.96 8.21 -3.68
N VAL A 54 -1.58 7.04 -3.80
CA VAL A 54 -1.57 6.24 -5.03
C VAL A 54 -2.33 6.94 -6.15
N GLY A 55 -3.53 7.45 -5.89
CA GLY A 55 -4.36 8.15 -6.87
C GLY A 55 -3.71 9.42 -7.42
N LYS A 56 -3.02 10.17 -6.56
CA LYS A 56 -2.18 11.32 -6.95
C LYS A 56 -1.06 10.89 -7.88
N ALA A 57 -0.28 9.87 -7.48
CA ALA A 57 0.86 9.42 -8.27
C ALA A 57 0.41 8.83 -9.62
N LEU A 58 -0.72 8.13 -9.65
CA LEU A 58 -1.28 7.60 -10.89
C LEU A 58 -1.69 8.74 -11.84
N ALA A 59 -2.23 9.85 -11.31
CA ALA A 59 -2.55 11.04 -12.11
C ALA A 59 -1.38 11.59 -12.90
N GLU A 60 -0.21 11.55 -12.29
CA GLU A 60 0.99 12.16 -12.85
C GLU A 60 1.70 11.23 -13.83
N ASN A 61 1.58 9.91 -13.64
CA ASN A 61 2.37 8.93 -14.39
C ASN A 61 1.54 8.17 -15.44
N PHE A 62 0.27 7.89 -15.16
CA PHE A 62 -0.64 7.12 -16.01
C PHE A 62 -2.05 7.73 -15.98
N PRO A 63 -2.24 8.96 -16.49
CA PRO A 63 -3.50 9.70 -16.33
C PRO A 63 -4.72 9.01 -16.94
N ASP A 64 -4.52 8.16 -17.94
CA ASP A 64 -5.58 7.41 -18.65
C ASP A 64 -5.86 6.02 -18.05
N ASP A 65 -5.03 5.55 -17.12
CA ASP A 65 -5.25 4.26 -16.46
C ASP A 65 -6.17 4.46 -15.24
N PRO A 66 -7.33 3.77 -15.16
CA PRO A 66 -8.21 3.83 -13.99
C PRO A 66 -7.56 3.23 -12.75
N LEU A 67 -7.91 3.75 -11.57
CA LEU A 67 -7.64 3.12 -10.28
C LEU A 67 -8.93 2.55 -9.70
N VAL A 68 -8.88 1.27 -9.32
CA VAL A 68 -9.96 0.55 -8.64
C VAL A 68 -9.51 0.27 -7.21
N GLY A 69 -9.91 1.13 -6.29
CA GLY A 69 -9.76 0.99 -4.85
C GLY A 69 -11.09 0.73 -4.15
N GLU A 70 -11.07 0.66 -2.82
CA GLU A 70 -12.27 0.38 -2.02
C GLU A 70 -13.01 1.66 -1.59
N GLU A 71 -12.30 2.79 -1.55
CA GLU A 71 -12.75 3.99 -0.84
C GLU A 71 -13.23 5.12 -1.78
N ASP A 72 -14.16 5.95 -1.31
CA ASP A 72 -14.57 7.21 -1.96
C ASP A 72 -14.71 8.36 -0.94
N SER A 73 -14.64 9.61 -1.38
CA SER A 73 -14.62 10.76 -0.47
C SER A 73 -16.00 11.29 -0.06
N THR A 74 -17.11 10.61 -0.41
CA THR A 74 -18.49 11.13 -0.23
C THR A 74 -18.75 11.51 1.23
N ASP A 75 -18.44 10.62 2.17
CA ASP A 75 -18.66 10.86 3.60
C ASP A 75 -17.65 11.84 4.20
N LEU A 76 -16.43 11.91 3.65
CA LEU A 76 -15.38 12.83 4.09
C LEU A 76 -15.74 14.31 3.84
N ARG A 77 -16.52 14.57 2.79
CA ARG A 77 -16.99 15.92 2.42
C ARG A 77 -18.14 16.41 3.31
N SER A 78 -18.72 15.54 4.14
CA SER A 78 -19.79 15.91 5.07
C SER A 78 -19.24 16.69 6.28
N PRO A 79 -20.08 17.46 7.00
CA PRO A 79 -19.67 18.10 8.26
C PRO A 79 -19.14 17.12 9.31
N ALA A 80 -19.62 15.87 9.31
CA ALA A 80 -19.14 14.83 10.23
C ALA A 80 -17.76 14.28 9.82
N GLY A 81 -17.42 14.32 8.53
CA GLY A 81 -16.18 13.83 7.95
C GLY A 81 -15.01 14.82 8.01
N GLN A 82 -15.27 16.12 8.22
CA GLN A 82 -14.24 17.18 8.14
C GLN A 82 -12.99 16.90 8.97
N LEU A 83 -13.16 16.53 10.24
CA LEU A 83 -12.03 16.28 11.11
C LEU A 83 -11.26 14.99 10.72
N THR A 84 -11.94 13.99 10.14
CA THR A 84 -11.26 12.81 9.56
C THR A 84 -10.45 13.23 8.34
N LEU A 85 -11.03 14.06 7.46
CA LEU A 85 -10.37 14.58 6.27
C LEU A 85 -9.15 15.44 6.62
N GLU A 86 -9.22 16.24 7.68
CA GLU A 86 -8.08 16.98 8.22
C GLU A 86 -6.95 16.04 8.67
N GLN A 87 -7.28 14.95 9.38
CA GLN A 87 -6.30 13.93 9.79
C GLN A 87 -5.67 13.22 8.59
N ILE A 88 -6.48 12.80 7.61
CA ILE A 88 -6.00 12.20 6.36
C ILE A 88 -5.05 13.17 5.65
N SER A 89 -5.49 14.42 5.47
CA SER A 89 -4.69 15.47 4.82
C SER A 89 -3.38 15.73 5.55
N HIS A 90 -3.40 15.70 6.88
CA HIS A 90 -2.18 15.82 7.69
C HIS A 90 -1.17 14.72 7.36
N PHE A 91 -1.58 13.44 7.34
CA PHE A 91 -0.67 12.34 7.00
C PHE A 91 -0.20 12.39 5.54
N VAL A 92 -1.10 12.68 4.59
CA VAL A 92 -0.75 12.82 3.17
C VAL A 92 0.25 13.97 2.98
N SER A 93 0.11 15.07 3.71
CA SER A 93 1.00 16.24 3.62
C SER A 93 2.47 15.95 3.98
N LYS A 94 2.72 14.92 4.80
CA LYS A 94 4.08 14.46 5.14
C LYS A 94 4.82 13.85 3.92
N PHE A 95 4.08 13.41 2.91
CA PHE A 95 4.61 12.83 1.67
C PHE A 95 4.37 13.73 0.44
N THR A 96 3.32 14.55 0.48
CA THR A 96 2.94 15.50 -0.58
C THR A 96 2.68 16.88 0.05
N PRO A 97 3.69 17.76 0.17
CA PRO A 97 3.61 18.99 0.97
C PRO A 97 2.48 19.97 0.62
N ASP A 98 1.96 19.92 -0.61
CA ASP A 98 0.87 20.77 -1.11
C ASP A 98 -0.51 20.10 -1.02
N ALA A 99 -0.64 19.02 -0.26
CA ALA A 99 -1.89 18.32 0.02
C ALA A 99 -2.87 19.23 0.80
N THR A 100 -3.99 19.53 0.16
CA THR A 100 -5.13 20.23 0.76
C THR A 100 -6.31 19.26 0.85
N PRO A 101 -7.29 19.46 1.75
CA PRO A 101 -8.47 18.62 1.85
C PRO A 101 -9.16 18.36 0.51
N ASP A 102 -9.32 19.40 -0.32
CA ASP A 102 -9.97 19.27 -1.63
C ASP A 102 -9.17 18.36 -2.58
N LYS A 103 -7.85 18.59 -2.69
CA LYS A 103 -6.96 17.74 -3.50
C LYS A 103 -6.95 16.30 -3.00
N VAL A 104 -6.93 16.11 -1.68
CA VAL A 104 -6.95 14.78 -1.07
C VAL A 104 -8.22 14.03 -1.45
N CYS A 105 -9.38 14.68 -1.38
CA CYS A 105 -10.62 14.08 -1.84
C CYS A 105 -10.57 13.74 -3.34
N GLU A 106 -10.06 14.63 -4.20
CA GLU A 106 -9.88 14.35 -5.64
C GLU A 106 -9.00 13.13 -5.90
N TRP A 107 -7.92 12.98 -5.13
CA TRP A 107 -7.01 11.84 -5.26
C TRP A 107 -7.62 10.54 -4.72
N ILE A 108 -8.46 10.61 -3.68
CA ILE A 108 -9.23 9.46 -3.17
C ILE A 108 -10.24 9.01 -4.23
N ASP A 109 -11.01 9.94 -4.79
CA ASP A 109 -12.10 9.65 -5.74
C ASP A 109 -11.60 9.01 -7.04
N ARG A 110 -10.31 9.18 -7.35
CA ARG A 110 -9.60 8.47 -8.41
C ARG A 110 -9.67 6.94 -8.25
N GLY A 111 -9.74 6.45 -7.01
CA GLY A 111 -9.92 5.03 -6.71
C GLY A 111 -11.36 4.51 -6.89
N ALA A 112 -12.34 5.38 -7.12
CA ALA A 112 -13.73 4.99 -7.36
C ALA A 112 -14.04 4.74 -8.85
N GLU A 113 -13.01 4.67 -9.71
CA GLU A 113 -13.18 4.39 -11.13
C GLU A 113 -13.55 2.92 -11.39
N GLN A 114 -14.14 2.66 -12.55
CA GLN A 114 -14.57 1.31 -12.92
C GLN A 114 -13.44 0.54 -13.63
N PRO A 115 -13.35 -0.80 -13.45
CA PRO A 115 -12.39 -1.61 -14.18
C PRO A 115 -12.53 -1.44 -15.71
N ALA A 116 -11.38 -1.29 -16.38
CA ALA A 116 -11.28 -1.22 -17.84
C ALA A 116 -10.45 -2.39 -18.41
N ALA A 117 -10.14 -2.37 -19.71
CA ALA A 117 -9.22 -3.36 -20.29
C ALA A 117 -7.83 -3.30 -19.64
N ARG A 118 -7.37 -2.09 -19.30
CA ARG A 118 -6.16 -1.84 -18.53
C ARG A 118 -6.50 -0.96 -17.34
N PHE A 119 -6.13 -1.36 -16.13
CA PHE A 119 -6.40 -0.61 -14.90
C PHE A 119 -5.50 -1.06 -13.74
N TRP A 120 -5.36 -0.20 -12.75
CA TRP A 120 -4.70 -0.49 -11.48
C TRP A 120 -5.74 -0.84 -10.42
N THR A 121 -5.42 -1.79 -9.55
CA THR A 121 -6.25 -2.11 -8.38
C THR A 121 -5.44 -2.05 -7.10
N LEU A 122 -6.03 -1.44 -6.07
CA LEU A 122 -5.40 -1.16 -4.79
C LEU A 122 -6.25 -1.77 -3.67
N ASP A 123 -5.62 -2.54 -2.80
CA ASP A 123 -6.08 -2.77 -1.44
C ASP A 123 -5.16 -1.97 -0.50
N PRO A 124 -5.65 -0.86 0.06
CA PRO A 124 -4.85 0.01 0.93
C PRO A 124 -4.29 -0.72 2.16
N ILE A 125 -5.08 -1.63 2.76
CA ILE A 125 -4.71 -2.39 3.97
C ILE A 125 -5.34 -3.79 3.92
N ASP A 126 -4.65 -4.72 3.26
CA ASP A 126 -4.96 -6.15 3.38
C ASP A 126 -4.57 -6.63 4.78
N GLY A 127 -5.56 -7.09 5.55
CA GLY A 127 -5.37 -7.54 6.93
C GLY A 127 -5.62 -6.48 8.00
N THR A 128 -6.69 -5.68 7.88
CA THR A 128 -7.12 -4.63 8.84
C THR A 128 -7.08 -5.04 10.33
N LYS A 129 -7.48 -6.28 10.67
CA LYS A 129 -7.38 -6.79 12.05
C LYS A 129 -5.95 -6.94 12.53
N GLY A 130 -5.04 -7.33 11.64
CA GLY A 130 -3.61 -7.42 11.94
C GLY A 130 -3.01 -6.04 12.11
N PHE A 131 -3.36 -5.10 11.22
CA PHE A 131 -2.99 -3.68 11.36
C PHE A 131 -3.41 -3.11 12.73
N LEU A 132 -4.66 -3.31 13.16
CA LEU A 132 -5.16 -2.84 14.46
C LEU A 132 -4.43 -3.44 15.67
N ARG A 133 -3.92 -4.67 15.54
CA ARG A 133 -3.21 -5.38 16.61
C ARG A 133 -1.70 -5.09 16.63
N GLY A 134 -1.18 -4.43 15.59
CA GLY A 134 0.26 -4.33 15.37
C GLY A 134 0.89 -5.61 14.81
N ASP A 135 0.08 -6.55 14.30
CA ASP A 135 0.51 -7.78 13.63
C ASP A 135 0.79 -7.52 12.14
N GLN A 136 0.72 -8.55 11.29
CA GLN A 136 0.95 -8.43 9.84
C GLN A 136 -0.24 -7.77 9.12
N TYR A 137 0.10 -6.96 8.11
CA TYR A 137 -0.81 -6.39 7.11
C TYR A 137 0.02 -6.07 5.87
N ALA A 138 -0.63 -5.78 4.75
CA ALA A 138 0.03 -5.36 3.53
C ALA A 138 -0.69 -4.20 2.83
N VAL A 139 0.08 -3.38 2.12
CA VAL A 139 -0.43 -2.48 1.08
C VAL A 139 -0.26 -3.21 -0.25
N ALA A 140 -1.33 -3.43 -1.02
CA ALA A 140 -1.29 -4.24 -2.23
C ALA A 140 -1.70 -3.42 -3.46
N LEU A 141 -0.84 -3.34 -4.47
CA LEU A 141 -1.13 -2.65 -5.74
C LEU A 141 -0.76 -3.56 -6.91
N ALA A 142 -1.68 -3.66 -7.88
CA ALA A 142 -1.46 -4.44 -9.09
C ALA A 142 -1.97 -3.73 -10.35
N LEU A 143 -1.31 -4.01 -11.47
CA LEU A 143 -1.76 -3.63 -12.81
C LEU A 143 -2.36 -4.84 -13.51
N LEU A 144 -3.55 -4.66 -14.07
CA LEU A 144 -4.22 -5.64 -14.90
C LEU A 144 -4.30 -5.13 -16.35
N VAL A 145 -4.10 -6.06 -17.29
CA VAL A 145 -4.33 -5.85 -18.73
C VAL A 145 -5.07 -7.06 -19.27
N ASP A 146 -6.24 -6.84 -19.88
CA ASP A 146 -7.14 -7.84 -20.44
C ASP A 146 -7.48 -8.97 -19.43
N GLY A 147 -7.76 -8.58 -18.19
CA GLY A 147 -8.09 -9.51 -17.09
C GLY A 147 -6.89 -10.28 -16.53
N LEU A 148 -5.67 -10.03 -17.00
CA LEU A 148 -4.45 -10.68 -16.53
C LEU A 148 -3.61 -9.71 -15.71
N VAL A 149 -3.25 -10.12 -14.48
CA VAL A 149 -2.27 -9.40 -13.66
C VAL A 149 -0.91 -9.39 -14.37
N GLN A 150 -0.39 -8.20 -14.63
CA GLN A 150 0.90 -7.97 -15.31
C GLN A 150 2.03 -7.69 -14.31
N VAL A 151 1.75 -6.86 -13.31
CA VAL A 151 2.66 -6.60 -12.19
C VAL A 151 1.85 -6.49 -10.90
N GLY A 152 2.42 -6.99 -9.80
CA GLY A 152 1.87 -6.83 -8.45
C GLY A 152 2.98 -6.56 -7.45
N VAL A 153 2.73 -5.65 -6.52
CA VAL A 153 3.63 -5.36 -5.41
C VAL A 153 2.85 -5.36 -4.10
N LEU A 154 3.41 -6.05 -3.11
CA LEU A 154 2.97 -6.03 -1.73
C LEU A 154 4.02 -5.30 -0.90
N GLY A 155 3.62 -4.25 -0.19
CA GLY A 155 4.40 -3.68 0.89
C GLY A 155 3.99 -4.30 2.20
N CYS A 156 4.94 -4.91 2.90
CA CYS A 156 4.72 -5.63 4.15
C CYS A 156 5.55 -4.96 5.27
N PRO A 157 5.01 -3.95 5.98
CA PRO A 157 5.79 -3.16 6.94
C PRO A 157 6.36 -3.96 8.11
N ASN A 158 5.66 -5.02 8.54
CA ASN A 158 6.05 -5.85 9.69
C ASN A 158 6.71 -7.18 9.29
N LEU A 159 7.14 -7.32 8.03
CA LEU A 159 7.86 -8.50 7.53
C LEU A 159 9.25 -8.10 7.03
N THR A 160 10.30 -8.61 7.65
CA THR A 160 11.69 -8.37 7.23
C THR A 160 12.23 -9.57 6.43
N LYS A 161 13.15 -9.32 5.48
CA LYS A 161 13.77 -10.33 4.57
C LYS A 161 12.78 -11.13 3.70
N GLY A 162 11.50 -10.76 3.71
CA GLY A 162 10.40 -11.48 3.05
C GLY A 162 9.93 -12.74 3.74
N TYR A 163 10.36 -13.03 4.98
CA TYR A 163 9.91 -14.22 5.70
C TYR A 163 10.03 -14.14 7.24
N GLN A 164 10.51 -13.04 7.80
CA GLN A 164 10.69 -12.90 9.25
C GLN A 164 9.73 -11.84 9.77
N SER A 165 8.75 -12.24 10.58
CA SER A 165 7.87 -11.30 11.30
C SER A 165 8.72 -10.47 12.27
N GLU A 166 8.65 -9.14 12.12
CA GLU A 166 9.40 -8.17 12.91
C GLU A 166 8.64 -6.83 12.92
N VAL A 167 7.88 -6.60 13.99
CA VAL A 167 7.13 -5.35 14.19
C VAL A 167 8.09 -4.18 14.35
N GLY A 168 7.88 -3.11 13.57
CA GLY A 168 8.77 -1.95 13.55
C GLY A 168 10.11 -2.20 12.83
N GLY A 169 10.29 -3.37 12.22
CA GLY A 169 11.46 -3.71 11.42
C GLY A 169 11.57 -2.91 10.11
N ALA A 170 12.53 -3.30 9.27
CA ALA A 170 12.79 -2.64 7.99
C ALA A 170 11.70 -2.91 6.93
N GLY A 171 10.77 -3.82 7.18
CA GLY A 171 9.73 -4.22 6.24
C GLY A 171 10.28 -4.86 4.96
N THR A 172 9.38 -5.27 4.08
CA THR A 172 9.71 -5.89 2.80
C THR A 172 8.76 -5.39 1.73
N LEU A 173 9.28 -5.22 0.51
CA LEU A 173 8.49 -5.16 -0.71
C LEU A 173 8.62 -6.51 -1.42
N ALA A 174 7.49 -7.17 -1.67
CA ALA A 174 7.43 -8.34 -2.54
C ALA A 174 6.89 -7.90 -3.90
N VAL A 175 7.65 -8.16 -4.97
CA VAL A 175 7.38 -7.71 -6.34
C VAL A 175 7.25 -8.91 -7.24
N ALA A 176 6.24 -8.95 -8.09
CA ALA A 176 6.10 -9.97 -9.12
C ALA A 176 5.71 -9.34 -10.46
N VAL A 177 6.36 -9.79 -11.53
CA VAL A 177 6.06 -9.38 -12.91
C VAL A 177 5.79 -10.63 -13.73
N ARG A 178 4.68 -10.63 -14.45
CA ARG A 178 4.26 -11.75 -15.30
C ARG A 178 5.36 -12.12 -16.28
N GLY A 179 5.75 -13.39 -16.27
CA GLY A 179 6.79 -13.93 -17.14
C GLY A 179 8.23 -13.68 -16.67
N GLU A 180 8.43 -12.91 -15.61
CA GLU A 180 9.78 -12.57 -15.15
C GLU A 180 10.13 -13.15 -13.78
N GLY A 181 9.13 -13.49 -12.95
CA GLY A 181 9.31 -14.11 -11.65
C GLY A 181 8.81 -13.24 -10.49
N ALA A 182 9.34 -13.50 -9.30
CA ALA A 182 9.06 -12.75 -8.08
C ALA A 182 10.36 -12.43 -7.33
N TRP A 183 10.37 -11.30 -6.62
CA TRP A 183 11.52 -10.76 -5.91
C TRP A 183 11.09 -10.12 -4.60
N VAL A 184 12.05 -9.98 -3.69
CA VAL A 184 11.90 -9.26 -2.44
C VAL A 184 13.01 -8.23 -2.30
N THR A 185 12.68 -7.06 -1.78
CA THR A 185 13.66 -6.03 -1.38
C THR A 185 13.19 -5.35 -0.09
N SER A 186 14.05 -4.53 0.52
CA SER A 186 13.71 -3.77 1.71
C SER A 186 12.64 -2.72 1.41
N LEU A 187 11.72 -2.55 2.36
CA LEU A 187 10.77 -1.44 2.31
C LEU A 187 11.48 -0.12 2.65
N GLU A 188 12.36 -0.10 3.64
CA GLU A 188 13.03 1.13 4.08
C GLU A 188 14.27 1.52 3.27
N SER A 189 15.05 0.56 2.76
CA SER A 189 16.28 0.83 2.02
C SER A 189 16.05 0.76 0.51
N GLU A 190 16.27 1.87 -0.18
CA GLU A 190 16.17 1.93 -1.65
C GLU A 190 17.44 1.43 -2.35
N SER A 191 18.56 1.36 -1.62
CA SER A 191 19.82 0.80 -2.10
C SER A 191 19.90 -0.72 -2.04
N ASP A 192 18.93 -1.37 -1.38
CA ASP A 192 18.94 -2.82 -1.23
C ASP A 192 18.59 -3.51 -2.56
N THR A 193 19.40 -4.51 -2.89
CA THR A 193 19.23 -5.27 -4.12
C THR A 193 18.01 -6.17 -4.05
N LEU A 194 17.28 -6.25 -5.18
CA LEU A 194 16.18 -7.19 -5.35
C LEU A 194 16.72 -8.62 -5.35
N ARG A 195 16.27 -9.40 -4.36
CA ARG A 195 16.58 -10.83 -4.24
C ARG A 195 15.45 -11.63 -4.84
N GLN A 196 15.76 -12.54 -5.77
CA GLN A 196 14.74 -13.41 -6.35
C GLN A 196 14.11 -14.29 -5.27
N ALA A 197 12.79 -14.32 -5.25
CA ALA A 197 12.02 -15.27 -4.46
C ALA A 197 12.01 -16.63 -5.17
N PHE A 198 12.14 -17.71 -4.40
CA PHE A 198 12.13 -19.06 -4.92
C PHE A 198 11.25 -19.95 -4.05
N VAL A 199 10.67 -20.96 -4.67
CA VAL A 199 9.92 -21.99 -3.96
C VAL A 199 10.91 -22.84 -3.17
N SER A 200 10.64 -23.07 -1.89
CA SER A 200 11.50 -23.94 -1.08
C SER A 200 11.53 -25.36 -1.65
N ASN A 201 12.68 -26.01 -1.60
CA ASN A 201 12.81 -27.44 -1.88
C ASN A 201 12.29 -28.32 -0.73
N THR A 202 11.83 -27.71 0.37
CA THR A 202 11.23 -28.41 1.51
C THR A 202 9.95 -29.13 1.08
N ALA A 203 10.03 -30.45 0.97
CA ALA A 203 8.88 -31.30 0.66
C ALA A 203 8.10 -31.74 1.91
N ASP A 204 8.71 -31.68 3.10
CA ASP A 204 8.08 -32.02 4.38
C ASP A 204 7.38 -30.79 4.98
N PRO A 205 6.03 -30.79 5.07
CA PRO A 205 5.29 -29.68 5.66
C PRO A 205 5.65 -29.41 7.13
N ALA A 206 6.16 -30.40 7.87
CA ALA A 206 6.57 -30.21 9.26
C ALA A 206 7.78 -29.26 9.41
N GLN A 207 8.55 -29.09 8.33
CA GLN A 207 9.67 -28.14 8.27
C GLN A 207 9.25 -26.76 7.74
N ALA A 208 7.99 -26.60 7.31
CA ALA A 208 7.48 -25.31 6.86
C ALA A 208 7.26 -24.38 8.05
N ARG A 209 7.64 -23.10 7.87
CA ARG A 209 7.31 -22.05 8.82
C ARG A 209 6.04 -21.34 8.34
N LEU A 210 4.97 -21.47 9.12
CA LEU A 210 3.81 -20.61 8.97
C LEU A 210 4.11 -19.25 9.62
N LEU A 211 4.00 -18.19 8.83
CA LEU A 211 4.02 -16.84 9.35
C LEU A 211 2.66 -16.57 9.98
N ARG A 212 2.69 -16.22 11.26
CA ARG A 212 1.54 -15.82 12.06
C ARG A 212 1.71 -14.37 12.45
#